data_AF-A0A8T3M891-F1
#
_entry.id   AF-A0A8T3M891-F1
#
_cell.length_a   1.000
_cell.length_b   1.000
_cell.length_c   1.000
_cell.angle_alpha   90.00
_cell.angle_beta   90.00
_cell.angle_gamma   90.00
#
_symmetry.space_group_name_H-M   'P 1'
#
loop_
_entity.id
_entity.type
_entity.pdbx_description
1 polymer ?
#
loop_
_entity_poly.entity_id
_entity_poly.type
_entity_poly.pdbx_seq_one_letter_code
_entity_poly.pdbx_strand_id
1 'polypeptide(L)'
;MPAIEELVASGAVGGRTVQIVSTGAVECATYAPAPLQDGWVRVRTVRTAISPGTEMTFYGRDASNVYLHKRWNEELRLFEAGEPSMAYPI
;
A
#
# COMPACT_ATOMS: atom_id res chain seq x y z
N MET A 1 1.35 -16.92 23.51
CA MET A 1 1.25 -15.89 22.45
C MET A 1 2.68 -15.58 22.03
N PRO A 2 3.00 -15.47 20.72
CA PRO A 2 4.34 -15.12 20.28
C PRO A 2 4.76 -13.76 20.82
N ALA A 3 6.06 -13.56 21.04
CA ALA A 3 6.59 -12.28 21.50
C ALA A 3 6.48 -11.21 20.39
N ILE A 4 6.46 -9.93 20.75
CA ILE A 4 6.31 -8.85 19.76
C ILE A 4 7.49 -8.80 18.79
N GLU A 5 8.69 -9.12 19.28
CA GLU A 5 9.91 -9.21 18.48
C GLU A 5 9.81 -10.32 17.42
N GLU A 6 9.22 -11.47 17.76
CA GLU A 6 8.97 -12.57 16.81
C GLU A 6 7.95 -12.18 15.75
N LEU A 7 6.90 -11.44 16.16
CA LEU A 7 5.87 -10.94 15.25
C LEU A 7 6.41 -9.88 14.29
N VAL A 8 7.32 -9.03 14.75
CA VAL A 8 8.03 -8.07 13.91
C VAL A 8 9.00 -8.79 12.97
N ALA A 9 9.81 -9.73 13.47
CA ALA A 9 10.79 -10.47 12.67
C ALA A 9 10.13 -11.30 11.56
N SER A 10 8.93 -11.84 11.81
CA SER A 10 8.15 -12.58 10.80
C SER A 10 7.40 -11.68 9.81
N GLY A 11 7.37 -10.37 10.03
CA GLY A 11 6.57 -9.42 9.23
C GLY A 11 5.06 -9.52 9.49
N ALA A 12 4.64 -10.22 10.55
CA ALA A 12 3.23 -10.39 10.90
C ALA A 12 2.60 -9.13 11.50
N VAL A 13 3.44 -8.23 12.03
CA VAL A 13 3.06 -6.92 12.60
C VAL A 13 3.95 -5.86 11.93
N GLY A 14 3.56 -5.46 10.73
CA GLY A 14 4.34 -4.52 9.92
C GLY A 14 5.67 -5.12 9.43
N GLY A 15 6.46 -4.30 8.75
CA GLY A 15 7.80 -4.65 8.26
C GLY A 15 7.84 -5.58 7.04
N ARG A 16 6.69 -6.05 6.59
CA ARG A 16 6.51 -6.69 5.28
C ARG A 16 5.21 -6.20 4.66
N THR A 17 5.23 -5.97 3.36
CA THR A 17 4.04 -5.60 2.59
C THR A 17 4.04 -6.32 1.24
N VAL A 18 2.88 -6.34 0.60
CA VAL A 18 2.75 -6.62 -0.83
C VAL A 18 2.64 -5.27 -1.52
N GLN A 19 3.41 -5.06 -2.58
CA GLN A 19 3.39 -3.83 -3.35
C GLN A 19 3.34 -4.12 -4.85
N ILE A 20 2.88 -3.14 -5.62
CA ILE A 20 2.87 -3.15 -7.07
C ILE A 20 3.97 -2.20 -7.54
N VAL A 21 4.86 -2.68 -8.40
CA VAL A 21 5.96 -1.86 -8.95
C VAL A 21 5.60 -1.29 -10.32
N SER A 22 6.43 -0.38 -10.84
CA SER A 22 6.16 0.36 -12.09
C SER A 22 5.97 -0.50 -13.35
N THR A 23 6.37 -1.77 -13.31
CA THR A 23 6.11 -2.74 -14.38
C THR A 23 4.70 -3.34 -14.32
N GLY A 24 3.94 -3.06 -13.26
CA GLY A 24 2.66 -3.69 -12.93
C GLY A 24 2.77 -5.04 -12.22
N ALA A 25 4.00 -5.50 -11.93
CA ALA A 25 4.24 -6.73 -11.20
C ALA A 25 3.98 -6.56 -9.70
N VAL A 26 3.54 -7.64 -9.05
CA VAL A 26 3.33 -7.70 -7.60
C VAL A 26 4.55 -8.35 -6.94
N GLU A 27 5.05 -7.74 -5.88
CA GLU A 27 6.15 -8.27 -5.09
C GLU A 27 5.91 -8.14 -3.58
N CYS A 28 6.67 -8.92 -2.80
CA CYS A 28 6.75 -8.74 -1.36
C CYS A 28 7.96 -7.88 -1.01
N ALA A 29 7.74 -6.77 -0.33
CA ALA A 29 8.80 -5.90 0.15
C ALA A 29 8.88 -5.92 1.67
N THR A 30 10.07 -5.66 2.20
CA THR A 30 10.31 -5.53 3.64
C THR A 30 10.71 -4.10 3.97
N TYR A 31 10.37 -3.65 5.17
CA TYR A 31 10.70 -2.32 5.66
C TYR A 31 10.92 -2.36 7.18
N ALA A 32 11.57 -1.37 7.75
CA ALA A 32 11.67 -1.26 9.20
C ALA A 32 10.33 -0.73 9.77
N PRO A 33 9.64 -1.44 10.66
CA PRO A 33 8.44 -0.89 11.28
C PRO A 33 8.78 0.39 12.05
N ALA A 34 7.99 1.45 11.84
CA ALA A 34 8.16 2.71 12.57
C ALA A 34 8.05 2.49 14.09
N PRO A 35 8.73 3.30 14.93
CA PRO A 35 8.56 3.27 16.38
C PRO A 35 7.10 3.43 16.78
N LEU A 36 6.68 2.79 17.86
CA LEU A 36 5.33 2.93 18.38
C LEU A 36 5.22 4.23 19.19
N GLN A 37 4.33 5.12 18.79
CA GLN A 37 4.05 6.37 19.52
C GLN A 37 2.98 6.16 20.59
N ASP A 38 2.87 7.11 21.51
CA ASP A 38 1.81 7.13 22.52
C ASP A 38 0.43 7.08 21.85
N GLY A 39 -0.43 6.19 22.34
CA GLY A 39 -1.77 5.96 21.80
C GLY A 39 -1.83 5.07 20.55
N TRP A 40 -0.71 4.61 20.01
CA TRP A 40 -0.69 3.70 18.85
C TRP A 40 -0.76 2.24 19.28
N VAL A 41 -1.23 1.39 18.36
CA VAL A 41 -1.27 -0.06 18.56
C VAL A 41 -0.58 -0.78 17.41
N ARG A 42 -0.04 -1.96 17.74
CA ARG A 42 0.47 -2.92 16.77
C ARG A 42 -0.66 -3.87 16.38
N VAL A 43 -0.94 -3.98 15.08
CA VAL A 43 -1.96 -4.89 14.56
C VAL A 43 -1.28 -6.05 13.86
N ARG A 44 -1.66 -7.27 14.23
CA ARG A 44 -1.27 -8.48 13.50
C ARG A 44 -2.28 -8.77 12.41
N THR A 45 -1.84 -8.73 11.16
CA THR A 45 -2.68 -9.13 10.03
C THR A 45 -2.77 -10.66 9.99
N VAL A 46 -3.97 -11.20 10.23
CA VAL A 46 -4.23 -12.65 10.17
C VAL A 46 -4.71 -13.06 8.78
N ARG A 47 -5.56 -12.24 8.17
CA ARG A 47 -6.08 -12.38 6.81
C ARG A 47 -6.33 -10.98 6.23
N THR A 48 -6.11 -10.84 4.92
CA THR A 48 -6.50 -9.67 4.13
C THR A 48 -7.27 -10.19 2.93
N ALA A 49 -8.31 -9.46 2.53
CA ALA A 49 -9.02 -9.69 1.29
C ALA A 49 -8.70 -8.54 0.32
N ILE A 50 -8.77 -8.85 -0.97
CA ILE A 50 -8.50 -7.91 -2.06
C ILE A 50 -9.84 -7.49 -2.67
N SER A 51 -10.09 -6.18 -2.70
CA SER A 51 -11.24 -5.55 -3.30
C SER A 51 -11.13 -5.55 -4.83
N PRO A 52 -12.14 -6.07 -5.53
CA PRO A 52 -12.22 -5.94 -6.98
C PRO A 52 -12.35 -4.49 -7.45
N GLY A 53 -12.94 -3.60 -6.64
CA GLY A 53 -13.23 -2.22 -7.04
C GLY A 53 -12.18 -1.20 -6.62
N THR A 54 -11.26 -1.58 -5.73
CA THR A 54 -10.24 -0.68 -5.19
C THR A 54 -8.85 -1.20 -5.52
N GLU A 55 -8.41 -2.28 -4.89
CA GLU A 55 -7.08 -2.84 -5.11
C GLU A 55 -6.85 -3.31 -6.56
N MET A 56 -7.82 -3.98 -7.19
CA MET A 56 -7.62 -4.48 -8.56
C MET A 56 -7.52 -3.38 -9.62
N THR A 57 -7.88 -2.13 -9.29
CA THR A 57 -7.68 -1.01 -10.22
C THR A 57 -6.21 -0.61 -10.36
N PHE A 58 -5.35 -0.95 -9.38
CA PHE A 58 -3.91 -0.69 -9.41
C PHE A 58 -3.11 -1.82 -10.07
N TYR A 59 -3.74 -2.97 -10.34
CA TYR A 59 -3.04 -4.17 -10.74
C TYR A 59 -2.75 -4.25 -12.24
N GLY A 60 -1.55 -4.70 -12.58
CA GLY A 60 -1.12 -4.98 -13.95
C GLY A 60 -0.49 -3.78 -14.66
N ARG A 61 0.01 -4.03 -15.87
CA ARG A 61 0.70 -3.03 -16.69
C ARG A 61 -0.24 -1.92 -17.16
N ASP A 62 -1.51 -2.26 -17.40
CA ASP A 62 -2.56 -1.36 -17.85
C ASP A 62 -3.56 -1.07 -16.70
N ALA A 63 -3.02 -0.81 -15.50
CA ALA A 63 -3.81 -0.48 -14.31
C ALA A 63 -4.80 0.65 -14.61
N SER A 64 -6.07 0.48 -14.24
CA SER A 64 -7.15 1.43 -14.57
C SER A 64 -7.32 2.57 -13.57
N ASN A 65 -6.59 2.55 -12.46
CA ASN A 65 -6.71 3.54 -11.40
C ASN A 65 -6.29 4.95 -11.89
N VAL A 66 -7.22 5.91 -11.85
CA VAL A 66 -7.03 7.25 -12.40
C VAL A 66 -5.89 8.03 -11.72
N TYR A 67 -5.59 7.74 -10.45
CA TYR A 67 -4.48 8.38 -9.73
C TYR A 67 -3.10 8.05 -10.31
N LEU A 68 -2.97 6.96 -11.08
CA LEU A 68 -1.74 6.59 -11.77
C LEU A 68 -1.57 7.31 -13.12
N HIS A 69 -2.60 8.03 -13.59
CA HIS A 69 -2.63 8.64 -14.93
C HIS A 69 -2.95 10.13 -14.93
N LYS A 70 -3.49 10.65 -13.83
CA LYS A 70 -3.97 12.03 -13.70
C LYS A 70 -3.63 12.62 -12.34
N ARG A 71 -3.63 13.95 -12.29
CA ARG A 71 -3.50 14.71 -11.06
C ARG A 71 -4.86 14.85 -10.38
N TRP A 72 -4.94 14.48 -9.11
CA TRP A 72 -6.04 14.84 -8.22
C TRP A 72 -5.87 16.28 -7.75
N ASN A 73 -6.87 17.13 -8.01
CA ASN A 73 -6.95 18.47 -7.45
C ASN A 73 -7.80 18.43 -6.18
N GLU A 74 -7.18 18.62 -5.01
CA GLU A 74 -7.87 18.57 -3.72
C GLU A 74 -8.88 19.71 -3.50
N GLU A 75 -8.60 20.90 -4.05
CA GLU A 75 -9.46 22.07 -3.94
C GLU A 75 -10.74 21.90 -4.76
N LEU A 76 -10.59 21.50 -6.02
CA LEU A 76 -11.72 21.31 -6.94
C LEU A 76 -12.38 19.92 -6.81
N ARG A 77 -11.70 18.97 -6.16
CA ARG A 77 -12.09 17.55 -6.03
C ARG A 77 -12.35 16.87 -7.37
N LEU A 78 -11.48 17.14 -8.34
CA LEU A 78 -11.57 16.62 -9.70
C LEU A 78 -10.21 16.11 -10.18
N PHE A 79 -10.24 15.20 -11.16
CA PHE A 79 -9.03 14.77 -11.87
C PHE A 79 -8.77 15.65 -13.08
N GLU A 80 -7.53 16.12 -13.20
CA GLU A 80 -7.08 16.99 -14.28
C GLU A 80 -5.94 16.34 -15.07
N ALA A 81 -5.67 16.88 -16.26
CA ALA A 81 -4.44 16.54 -16.97
C ALA A 81 -3.23 17.08 -16.20
N GLY A 82 -2.16 16.28 -16.08
CA GLY A 82 -0.95 16.64 -15.35
C GLY A 82 -0.25 15.41 -14.80
N GLU A 83 0.79 15.63 -14.00
CA GLU A 83 1.55 14.56 -13.35
C GLU A 83 0.63 13.68 -12.47
N PRO A 84 0.78 12.34 -12.53
CA PRO A 84 0.03 11.42 -11.67
C PRO A 84 0.14 11.77 -10.19
N SER A 85 -0.98 11.68 -9.47
CA SER A 85 -0.99 11.94 -8.02
C SER A 85 -0.46 10.78 -7.19
N MET A 86 -0.33 9.59 -7.77
CA MET A 86 0.34 8.46 -7.14
C MET A 86 1.48 7.96 -8.02
N ALA A 87 2.56 7.51 -7.37
CA ALA A 87 3.71 6.93 -8.02
C ALA A 87 3.98 5.55 -7.41
N TYR A 88 4.48 4.64 -8.25
CA TYR A 88 4.96 3.34 -7.79
C TYR A 88 6.19 3.48 -6.88
N PRO A 89 6.41 2.53 -5.95
CA PRO A 89 5.55 1.38 -5.65
C PRO A 89 4.27 1.79 -4.91
N ILE A 90 3.16 1.09 -5.22
CA ILE A 90 1.87 1.21 -4.53
C ILE A 90 1.70 0.05 -3.56
#